data_AF-A0A401QGR7-F1
#
_entry.id   AF-A0A401QGR7-F1
#
_cell.length_a   1.000
_cell.length_b   1.000
_cell.length_c   1.000
_cell.angle_alpha   90.00
_cell.angle_beta   90.00
_cell.angle_gamma   90.00
#
_symmetry.space_group_name_H-M   'P 1'
#
loop_
_entity.id
_entity.type
_entity.pdbx_description
1 polymer ?
#
loop_
_entity_poly.entity_id
_entity_poly.type
_entity_poly.pdbx_seq_one_letter_code
_entity_poly.pdbx_strand_id
1 'polypeptide(L)'
;MVTVFSNRLGWHNMELLLSQFQSRLSFGIQRQLCDLVRISLLNAQRARALFDAGFTTVSELARGDPADVETALRNAVPFKR
;
A
#
# COMPACT_ATOMS: atom_id res chain seq x y z
N MET A 1 11.35 15.66 -4.27
CA MET A 1 12.11 16.93 -4.12
C MET A 1 13.12 16.87 -2.99
N VAL A 2 12.73 16.57 -1.74
CA VAL A 2 13.68 16.51 -0.60
C VAL A 2 14.64 15.31 -0.70
N THR A 3 14.18 14.15 -1.19
CA THR A 3 15.01 12.96 -1.44
C THR A 3 16.16 13.25 -2.42
N VAL A 4 15.84 13.85 -3.57
CA VAL A 4 16.83 14.24 -4.59
C VAL A 4 17.79 15.31 -4.06
N PHE A 5 17.31 16.24 -3.22
CA PHE A 5 18.15 17.23 -2.57
C PHE A 5 19.16 16.58 -1.61
N SER A 6 18.72 15.67 -0.74
CA SER A 6 19.61 14.92 0.17
C SER A 6 20.64 14.06 -0.58
N ASN A 7 20.26 13.46 -1.72
CA ASN A 7 21.16 12.71 -2.59
C ASN A 7 22.29 13.61 -3.12
N ARG A 8 21.94 14.80 -3.63
CA ARG A 8 22.90 15.77 -4.20
C ARG A 8 23.90 16.31 -3.16
N LEU A 9 23.54 16.31 -1.88
CA LEU A 9 24.42 16.69 -0.76
C LEU A 9 25.25 15.52 -0.20
N GLY A 10 25.09 14.30 -0.74
CA GLY A 10 25.78 13.10 -0.27
C GLY A 10 25.21 12.53 1.05
N TRP A 11 24.03 12.97 1.47
CA TRP A 11 23.36 12.49 2.69
C TRP A 11 22.55 11.23 2.45
N HIS A 12 23.23 10.15 2.06
CA HIS A 12 22.64 8.87 1.63
C HIS A 12 21.72 8.25 2.70
N ASN A 13 22.09 8.31 3.98
CA ASN A 13 21.25 7.79 5.07
C ASN A 13 19.92 8.53 5.18
N MET A 14 19.96 9.86 5.00
CA MET A 14 18.77 10.69 5.10
C MET A 14 17.88 10.51 3.88
N GLU A 15 18.46 10.40 2.68
CA GLU A 15 17.74 10.03 1.47
C GLU A 15 17.01 8.69 1.62
N LEU A 16 17.68 7.66 2.14
CA LEU A 16 17.09 6.34 2.32
C LEU A 16 15.85 6.42 3.22
N LEU A 17 15.94 7.13 4.35
CA LEU A 17 14.81 7.34 5.25
C LEU A 17 13.67 8.09 4.54
N LEU A 18 13.97 9.20 3.87
CA LEU A 18 12.97 10.04 3.21
C LEU A 18 12.27 9.34 2.04
N SER A 19 12.98 8.49 1.30
CA SER A 19 12.43 7.72 0.18
C SER A 19 11.26 6.83 0.59
N GLN A 20 11.33 6.28 1.81
CA GLN A 20 10.29 5.42 2.38
C GLN A 20 9.01 6.19 2.77
N PHE A 21 9.10 7.51 2.96
CA PHE A 21 7.93 8.33 3.31
C PHE A 21 7.15 8.79 2.08
N GLN A 22 7.78 8.85 0.90
CA GLN A 22 7.13 9.37 -0.30
C GLN A 22 5.88 8.56 -0.67
N SER A 23 5.98 7.23 -0.73
CA SER A 23 4.83 6.36 -1.03
C SER A 23 3.73 6.45 0.02
N ARG A 24 4.11 6.52 1.31
CA ARG A 24 3.16 6.62 2.42
C ARG A 24 2.37 7.92 2.39
N LEU A 25 3.02 9.04 2.06
CA LEU A 25 2.37 10.35 1.96
C LEU A 25 1.47 10.46 0.73
N SER A 26 1.88 9.90 -0.41
CA SER A 26 1.07 9.93 -1.64
C SER A 26 -0.27 9.21 -1.48
N PHE A 27 -0.29 8.09 -0.76
CA PHE A 27 -1.51 7.28 -0.60
C PHE A 27 -2.15 7.40 0.79
N GLY A 28 -1.52 8.09 1.75
CA GLY A 28 -2.00 8.19 3.13
C GLY A 28 -1.99 6.86 3.89
N ILE A 29 -1.04 5.98 3.59
CA ILE A 29 -1.03 4.59 4.07
C ILE A 29 0.14 4.26 5.00
N GLN A 30 -0.06 3.21 5.80
CA GLN A 30 0.99 2.59 6.59
C GLN A 30 1.92 1.76 5.70
N ARG A 31 3.17 1.54 6.15
CA ARG A 31 4.21 0.82 5.38
C ARG A 31 3.76 -0.56 4.90
N GLN A 32 2.98 -1.27 5.71
CA GLN A 32 2.51 -2.63 5.41
C GLN A 32 1.62 -2.68 4.15
N LEU A 33 0.91 -1.60 3.84
CA LEU A 33 0.03 -1.52 2.69
C LEU A 33 0.74 -1.03 1.42
N CYS A 34 2.01 -0.63 1.51
CA CYS A 34 2.75 -0.10 0.36
C CYS A 34 2.89 -1.14 -0.77
N ASP A 35 2.91 -2.44 -0.45
CA ASP A 35 3.02 -3.47 -1.49
C ASP A 35 1.68 -3.67 -2.23
N LEU A 36 0.56 -3.76 -1.50
CA LEU A 36 -0.78 -3.89 -2.08
C LEU A 36 -1.17 -2.69 -2.96
N VAL A 37 -0.84 -1.47 -2.53
CA VAL A 37 -1.21 -0.22 -3.26
C VAL A 37 -0.39 -0.01 -4.54
N ARG A 38 0.59 -0.88 -4.84
CA ARG A 38 1.24 -0.92 -6.16
C ARG A 38 0.27 -1.32 -7.27
N ILE A 39 -0.82 -2.00 -6.93
CA ILE A 39 -1.87 -2.36 -7.89
C ILE A 39 -2.72 -1.12 -8.15
N SER A 40 -2.74 -0.65 -9.38
CA SER A 40 -3.39 0.62 -9.79
C SER A 40 -4.88 0.73 -9.44
N LEU A 41 -5.58 -0.40 -9.31
CA LEU A 41 -7.00 -0.48 -8.99
C LEU A 41 -7.29 -0.50 -7.47
N LEU A 42 -6.27 -0.65 -6.62
CA LEU A 42 -6.40 -0.70 -5.17
C LEU A 42 -6.20 0.70 -4.56
N ASN A 43 -7.26 1.21 -3.95
CA ASN A 43 -7.19 2.40 -3.11
C ASN A 43 -6.76 2.02 -1.68
N ALA A 44 -6.42 3.01 -0.86
CA ALA A 44 -5.98 2.81 0.52
C ALA A 44 -6.99 2.01 1.38
N GLN A 45 -8.29 2.23 1.18
CA GLN A 45 -9.35 1.53 1.93
C GLN A 45 -9.47 0.06 1.54
N ARG A 46 -9.46 -0.26 0.24
CA ARG A 46 -9.50 -1.63 -0.28
C ARG A 46 -8.25 -2.40 0.09
N ALA A 47 -7.08 -1.76 0.01
CA ALA A 47 -5.84 -2.36 0.47
C ALA A 47 -5.89 -2.71 1.97
N ARG A 48 -6.56 -1.87 2.79
CA ARG A 48 -6.80 -2.16 4.22
C ARG A 48 -7.71 -3.36 4.41
N ALA A 49 -8.83 -3.40 3.69
CA ALA A 49 -9.77 -4.52 3.77
C ALA A 49 -9.13 -5.86 3.34
N LEU A 50 -8.29 -5.84 2.30
CA LEU A 50 -7.53 -7.02 1.88
C LEU A 50 -6.49 -7.45 2.92
N PHE A 51 -5.79 -6.47 3.51
CA PHE A 51 -4.84 -6.74 4.58
C PHE A 51 -5.53 -7.36 5.81
N ASP A 52 -6.69 -6.82 6.21
CA ASP A 52 -7.48 -7.34 7.33
C ASP A 52 -8.07 -8.74 7.03
N ALA A 53 -8.28 -9.07 5.74
CA ALA A 53 -8.68 -10.39 5.29
C ALA A 53 -7.50 -11.40 5.19
N GLY A 54 -6.26 -10.97 5.46
CA GLY A 54 -5.06 -11.82 5.47
C GLY A 54 -4.21 -11.76 4.21
N PHE A 55 -4.56 -10.94 3.21
CA PHE A 55 -3.74 -10.72 2.02
C PHE A 55 -2.79 -9.54 2.25
N THR A 56 -1.57 -9.84 2.68
CA THR A 56 -0.59 -8.80 3.07
C THR A 56 0.34 -8.38 1.94
N THR A 57 0.57 -9.26 0.97
CA THR A 57 1.47 -9.01 -0.17
C THR A 57 0.78 -9.24 -1.51
N VAL A 58 1.34 -8.68 -2.58
CA VAL A 58 0.85 -8.91 -3.95
C VAL A 58 0.92 -10.41 -4.31
N SER A 59 1.92 -11.13 -3.80
CA SER A 59 2.09 -12.56 -4.01
C SER A 59 0.99 -13.40 -3.35
N GLU A 60 0.59 -13.03 -2.14
CA GLU A 60 -0.53 -13.70 -1.44
C GLU A 60 -1.84 -13.41 -2.13
N LEU A 61 -2.06 -12.18 -2.56
CA LEU A 61 -3.25 -11.82 -3.34
C LEU A 61 -3.31 -12.58 -4.67
N ALA A 62 -2.18 -12.76 -5.35
CA ALA A 62 -2.11 -13.51 -6.60
C ALA A 62 -2.34 -15.03 -6.44
N ARG A 63 -2.11 -15.56 -5.24
CA ARG A 63 -2.37 -16.98 -4.90
C ARG A 63 -3.76 -17.21 -4.29
N GLY A 64 -4.41 -16.15 -3.83
CA GLY A 64 -5.72 -16.19 -3.18
C GLY A 64 -6.84 -16.60 -4.13
N ASP A 65 -7.91 -17.14 -3.56
CA ASP A 65 -9.12 -17.42 -4.32
C ASP A 65 -9.81 -16.09 -4.69
N PRO A 66 -10.19 -15.87 -5.96
CA PRO A 66 -10.96 -14.69 -6.34
C PRO A 66 -12.25 -14.50 -5.53
N ALA A 67 -12.89 -15.58 -5.03
CA ALA A 67 -14.09 -15.48 -4.20
C ALA A 67 -13.84 -14.80 -2.84
N ASP A 68 -12.69 -15.09 -2.23
CA ASP A 68 -12.29 -14.49 -0.95
C ASP A 68 -11.93 -13.02 -1.14
N VAL A 69 -11.26 -12.69 -2.25
CA VAL A 69 -10.92 -11.31 -2.63
C VAL A 69 -12.19 -10.49 -2.89
N GLU A 70 -13.16 -11.04 -3.60
CA GLU A 70 -14.45 -10.37 -3.85
C GLU A 70 -15.18 -10.08 -2.55
N THR A 71 -15.20 -11.05 -1.62
CA THR A 71 -15.83 -10.91 -0.30
C THR A 71 -15.16 -9.81 0.52
N ALA A 72 -13.82 -9.78 0.56
CA ALA A 72 -13.06 -8.73 1.24
C ALA A 72 -13.32 -7.33 0.65
N LEU A 73 -13.39 -7.23 -0.68
CA LEU A 73 -13.70 -5.96 -1.37
C LEU A 73 -15.14 -5.50 -1.12
N ARG A 74 -16.10 -6.43 -1.04
CA ARG A 74 -17.50 -6.12 -0.75
C ARG A 74 -17.68 -5.60 0.67
N ASN A 75 -16.90 -6.11 1.62
CA ASN A 75 -16.87 -5.62 3.00
C ASN A 75 -16.24 -4.22 3.15
N ALA A 76 -15.43 -3.80 2.17
CA ALA A 76 -14.80 -2.47 2.15
C ALA A 76 -15.76 -1.34 1.75
N VAL A 77 -16.97 -1.66 1.28
CA VAL A 77 -17.96 -0.66 0.85
C VAL A 77 -18.62 -0.05 2.10
N PRO A 78 -18.70 1.29 2.21
CA PRO A 78 -19.16 1.96 3.43
C PRO A 78 -20.66 1.73 3.75
N PHE A 79 -21.43 1.23 2.79
CA PHE A 79 -22.85 0.97 2.95
C PHE A 79 -23.12 -0.53 2.94
N LYS A 80 -23.59 -1.06 4.07
CA LYS A 80 -24.22 -2.38 4.13
C LYS A 80 -25.62 -2.28 3.52
N ARG A 81 -25.96 -3.22 2.64
CA ARG A 81 -27.33 -3.40 2.14
C ARG A 81 -28.13 -4.24 3.12
#